data_AF-A0A496URJ5-F1
#
_entry.id   AF-A0A496URJ5-F1
#
_cell.length_a   1.000
_cell.length_b   1.000
_cell.length_c   1.000
_cell.angle_alpha   90.00
_cell.angle_beta   90.00
_cell.angle_gamma   90.00
#
_symmetry.space_group_name_H-M   'P 1'
#
loop_
_entity.id
_entity.type
_entity.pdbx_description
1 polymer ?
#
loop_
_entity_poly.entity_id
_entity_poly.type
_entity_poly.pdbx_seq_one_letter_code
_entity_poly.pdbx_strand_id
1 'polypeptide(L)'
;FRNLGPWWGSLCLFLDMAKGALAVALMTWLVSQWPPDAPTPFHITPDLFRIFAGFLASVGHTFSPFVSFHGGKGVATTGGAFAVLAPYAVIIATVVFIVVFLTTRIVSMGSIAAAAVLPLGVLFFELQSEQVSSTIIVFVTIACGWVIFKHRGNIARLREGTEAKVGDDASKEVLPPPPPQQD
;
A
#
# COMPACT_ATOMS: atom_id res chain seq x y z
N PHE A 1 -12.22 -10.50 -1.38
CA PHE A 1 -13.32 -9.89 -2.15
C PHE A 1 -13.80 -10.77 -3.29
N ARG A 2 -12.97 -11.09 -4.30
CA ARG A 2 -13.43 -11.83 -5.49
C ARG A 2 -13.58 -13.35 -5.31
N ASN A 3 -12.68 -13.99 -4.57
CA ASN A 3 -12.66 -15.46 -4.48
C ASN A 3 -13.34 -15.99 -3.20
N LEU A 4 -13.07 -15.33 -2.06
CA LEU A 4 -13.52 -15.77 -0.73
C LEU A 4 -14.52 -14.77 -0.11
N GLY A 5 -15.06 -13.83 -0.89
CA GLY A 5 -15.98 -12.81 -0.38
C GLY A 5 -15.33 -11.66 0.38
N PRO A 6 -16.15 -10.73 0.93
CA PRO A 6 -15.68 -9.47 1.51
C PRO A 6 -15.03 -9.62 2.90
N TRP A 7 -15.52 -10.58 3.72
CA TRP A 7 -14.99 -10.82 5.05
C TRP A 7 -13.50 -11.19 5.02
N TRP A 8 -13.16 -12.26 4.29
CA TRP A 8 -11.78 -12.73 4.13
C TRP A 8 -10.88 -11.72 3.41
N GLY A 9 -11.44 -10.95 2.47
CA GLY A 9 -10.72 -9.85 1.83
C GLY A 9 -10.32 -8.75 2.82
N SER A 10 -11.25 -8.37 3.70
CA SER A 10 -11.03 -7.33 4.71
C SER A 10 -10.05 -7.79 5.79
N LEU A 11 -10.14 -9.06 6.21
CA LEU A 11 -9.18 -9.65 7.15
C LEU A 11 -7.76 -9.66 6.56
N CYS A 12 -7.59 -10.09 5.31
CA CYS A 12 -6.30 -10.09 4.64
C CYS A 12 -5.72 -8.67 4.52
N LEU A 13 -6.57 -7.70 4.16
CA LEU A 13 -6.20 -6.28 4.12
C LEU A 13 -5.69 -5.81 5.49
N PHE A 14 -6.43 -6.11 6.56
CA PHE A 14 -6.05 -5.74 7.92
C PHE A 14 -4.71 -6.37 8.32
N LEU A 15 -4.51 -7.66 8.08
CA LEU A 15 -3.24 -8.34 8.39
C LEU A 15 -2.07 -7.77 7.59
N ASP A 16 -2.29 -7.43 6.32
CA ASP A 16 -1.28 -6.81 5.46
C ASP A 16 -0.91 -5.40 5.90
N MET A 17 -1.86 -4.63 6.44
CA MET A 17 -1.59 -3.35 7.09
C MET A 17 -0.87 -3.54 8.42
N ALA A 18 -1.37 -4.46 9.25
CA ALA A 18 -0.86 -4.72 10.59
C ALA A 18 0.62 -5.11 10.56
N LYS A 19 1.06 -5.99 9.65
CA LYS A 19 2.50 -6.35 9.58
C LYS A 19 3.40 -5.15 9.23
N GLY A 20 2.92 -4.23 8.39
CA GLY A 20 3.65 -3.01 8.05
C GLY A 20 3.74 -2.06 9.25
N ALA A 21 2.61 -1.86 9.94
CA ALA A 21 2.53 -1.06 11.15
C ALA A 21 3.39 -1.66 12.28
N LEU A 22 3.29 -2.96 12.52
CA LEU A 22 4.04 -3.68 13.55
C LEU A 22 5.55 -3.64 13.29
N ALA A 23 6.00 -3.75 12.05
CA ALA A 23 7.42 -3.64 11.72
C ALA A 23 7.99 -2.27 12.13
N VAL A 24 7.28 -1.19 11.80
CA VAL A 24 7.69 0.17 12.16
C VAL A 24 7.54 0.42 13.66
N ALA A 25 6.43 -0.01 14.26
CA ALA A 25 6.16 0.19 15.69
C ALA A 25 7.19 -0.56 16.57
N LEU A 26 7.51 -1.80 16.22
CA LEU A 26 8.55 -2.58 16.89
C LEU A 26 9.91 -1.89 16.77
N MET A 27 10.26 -1.42 15.57
CA MET A 27 11.51 -0.70 15.38
C MET A 27 11.54 0.63 16.13
N THR A 28 10.41 1.34 16.20
CA THR A 28 10.27 2.57 16.97
C THR A 28 10.50 2.30 18.46
N TRP A 29 9.91 1.22 18.97
CA TRP A 29 10.11 0.78 20.34
C TRP A 29 11.57 0.39 20.59
N LEU A 30 12.21 -0.43 19.75
CA LEU A 30 13.62 -0.80 19.89
C LEU A 30 14.55 0.42 19.89
N VAL A 31 14.33 1.33 18.96
CA VAL A 31 15.08 2.59 18.86
C VAL A 31 14.88 3.47 20.10
N SER A 32 13.69 3.49 20.69
CA SER A 32 13.42 4.26 21.92
C SER A 32 14.16 3.74 23.15
N GLN A 33 14.57 2.45 23.15
CA GLN A 33 15.39 1.87 24.21
C GLN A 33 16.89 2.14 24.01
N TRP A 34 17.29 2.70 22.86
CA TRP A 34 18.69 3.00 22.57
C TRP A 34 19.12 4.29 23.27
N PRO A 35 20.29 4.33 23.94
CA PRO A 35 20.76 5.54 24.62
C PRO A 35 20.96 6.68 23.60
N PRO A 36 20.45 7.90 23.87
CA PRO A 36 20.52 9.02 22.92
C PRO A 36 21.94 9.37 22.46
N ASP A 37 22.92 9.19 23.35
CA ASP A 37 24.31 9.56 23.13
C ASP A 37 25.18 8.37 22.68
N ALA A 38 24.61 7.16 22.60
CA ALA A 38 25.35 6.00 22.16
C ALA A 38 25.40 5.95 20.63
N PRO A 39 26.59 5.77 20.02
CA PRO A 39 26.71 5.61 18.58
C PRO A 39 25.86 4.41 18.15
N THR A 40 24.98 4.65 17.18
CA THR A 40 24.21 3.59 16.55
C THR A 40 25.13 2.69 15.70
N PRO A 41 24.78 1.41 15.51
CA PRO A 41 25.50 0.56 14.57
C PRO A 41 25.58 1.22 13.20
N PHE A 42 26.77 1.22 12.60
CA PHE A 42 27.02 1.81 11.27
C PHE A 42 26.77 3.32 11.15
N HIS A 43 26.68 4.08 12.26
CA HIS A 43 26.39 5.53 12.28
C HIS A 43 25.07 5.91 11.58
N ILE A 44 24.10 4.99 11.56
CA ILE A 44 22.79 5.19 10.94
C ILE A 44 21.88 5.93 11.91
N THR A 45 21.19 6.99 11.45
CA THR A 45 20.26 7.72 12.32
C THR A 45 19.10 6.83 12.81
N PRO A 46 18.62 7.01 14.04
CA PRO A 46 17.44 6.34 14.59
C PRO A 46 16.24 6.25 13.64
N ASP A 47 15.97 7.31 12.88
CA ASP A 47 14.85 7.38 11.94
C ASP A 47 15.02 6.46 10.74
N LEU A 48 16.26 6.26 10.27
CA LEU A 48 16.54 5.35 9.16
C LEU A 48 16.18 3.92 9.52
N PHE A 49 16.38 3.47 10.77
CA PHE A 49 15.98 2.13 11.19
C PHE A 49 14.46 1.91 11.03
N ARG A 50 13.65 2.86 11.49
CA ARG A 50 12.17 2.80 11.38
C ARG A 50 11.72 2.75 9.93
N ILE A 51 12.36 3.58 9.10
CA ILE A 51 12.14 3.66 7.66
C ILE A 51 12.50 2.34 6.96
N PHE A 52 13.68 1.79 7.24
CA PHE A 52 14.10 0.51 6.67
C PHE A 52 13.19 -0.64 7.09
N ALA A 53 12.71 -0.66 8.33
CA ALA A 53 11.76 -1.67 8.79
C ALA A 53 10.46 -1.63 7.97
N GLY A 54 9.89 -0.44 7.75
CA GLY A 54 8.71 -0.27 6.89
C GLY A 54 8.98 -0.66 5.42
N PHE A 55 10.14 -0.30 4.88
CA PHE A 55 10.54 -0.65 3.53
C PHE A 55 10.63 -2.17 3.34
N LEU A 56 11.39 -2.84 4.21
CA LEU A 56 11.61 -4.27 4.16
C LEU A 56 10.33 -5.05 4.37
N ALA A 57 9.39 -4.55 5.19
CA ALA A 57 8.06 -5.15 5.30
C ALA A 57 7.28 -5.07 3.97
N SER A 58 7.32 -3.92 3.28
CA SER A 58 6.64 -3.74 1.99
C SER A 58 7.28 -4.57 0.86
N VAL A 59 8.61 -4.59 0.80
CA VAL A 59 9.39 -5.42 -0.14
C VAL A 59 9.15 -6.90 0.15
N GLY A 60 9.21 -7.33 1.41
CA GLY A 60 8.98 -8.70 1.83
C GLY A 60 7.57 -9.19 1.52
N HIS A 61 6.54 -8.34 1.57
CA HIS A 61 5.20 -8.69 1.08
C HIS A 61 5.14 -8.83 -0.45
N THR A 62 5.87 -7.98 -1.17
CA THR A 62 5.90 -7.98 -2.63
C THR A 62 6.70 -9.14 -3.21
N PHE A 63 7.80 -9.51 -2.56
CA PHE A 63 8.75 -10.54 -2.95
C PHE A 63 8.92 -11.57 -1.83
N SER A 64 7.80 -12.13 -1.38
CA SER A 64 7.84 -13.15 -0.34
C SER A 64 8.35 -14.48 -0.91
N PRO A 65 9.35 -15.12 -0.27
CA PRO A 65 9.84 -16.43 -0.70
C PRO A 65 8.76 -17.52 -0.57
N PHE A 66 7.78 -17.32 0.31
CA PHE A 66 6.67 -18.26 0.56
C PHE A 66 5.66 -18.34 -0.59
N VAL A 67 5.67 -17.36 -1.51
CA VAL A 67 4.83 -17.34 -2.73
C VAL A 67 5.70 -17.21 -3.99
N SER A 68 6.88 -17.85 -3.97
CA SER A 68 7.82 -17.88 -5.08
C SER A 68 8.20 -16.50 -5.59
N PHE A 69 8.32 -15.51 -4.70
CA PHE A 69 8.61 -14.11 -5.02
C PHE A 69 7.54 -13.39 -5.87
N HIS A 70 6.35 -13.96 -6.01
CA HIS A 70 5.21 -13.39 -6.75
C HIS A 70 4.12 -12.89 -5.80
N GLY A 71 4.50 -12.00 -4.88
CA GLY A 71 3.58 -11.42 -3.89
C GLY A 71 2.70 -10.30 -4.41
N GLY A 72 2.02 -9.64 -3.45
CA GLY A 72 1.10 -8.53 -3.70
C GLY A 72 1.79 -7.25 -4.19
N LYS A 73 1.03 -6.15 -4.26
CA LYS A 73 1.54 -4.87 -4.76
C LYS A 73 2.04 -3.91 -3.68
N GLY A 74 1.95 -4.29 -2.40
CA GLY A 74 2.49 -3.51 -1.30
C GLY A 74 1.62 -2.35 -0.79
N VAL A 75 0.46 -2.05 -1.38
CA VAL A 75 -0.37 -0.89 -0.98
C VAL A 75 -0.72 -0.92 0.51
N ALA A 76 -1.31 -2.02 0.98
CA ALA A 76 -1.76 -2.17 2.36
C ALA A 76 -0.58 -2.15 3.34
N THR A 77 0.51 -2.84 3.02
CA THR A 77 1.70 -2.91 3.88
C THR A 77 2.43 -1.57 3.96
N THR A 78 2.60 -0.88 2.83
CA THR A 78 3.12 0.49 2.81
C THR A 78 2.21 1.44 3.58
N GLY A 79 0.88 1.37 3.38
CA GLY A 79 -0.08 2.17 4.12
C GLY A 79 -0.03 1.93 5.64
N GLY A 80 0.12 0.67 6.06
CA GLY A 80 0.30 0.32 7.48
C GLY A 80 1.60 0.85 8.08
N ALA A 81 2.72 0.79 7.35
CA ALA A 81 3.98 1.38 7.78
C ALA A 81 3.86 2.91 7.96
N PHE A 82 3.26 3.59 6.98
CA PHE A 82 3.05 5.03 7.06
C PHE A 82 1.95 5.43 8.05
N ALA A 83 1.06 4.54 8.47
CA ALA A 83 0.10 4.83 9.53
C ALA A 83 0.81 5.09 10.87
N VAL A 84 1.99 4.51 11.07
CA VAL A 84 2.85 4.76 12.24
C VAL A 84 3.74 5.98 12.01
N LEU A 85 4.34 6.11 10.82
CA LEU A 85 5.30 7.19 10.51
C LEU A 85 4.65 8.56 10.25
N ALA A 86 3.51 8.58 9.56
CA ALA A 86 2.85 9.79 9.07
C ALA A 86 1.32 9.59 9.03
N PRO A 87 0.66 9.44 10.21
CA PRO A 87 -0.76 9.08 10.29
C PRO A 87 -1.68 10.05 9.54
N TYR A 88 -1.43 11.36 9.65
CA TYR A 88 -2.26 12.37 9.00
C TYR A 88 -2.17 12.30 7.47
N ALA A 89 -0.98 12.03 6.92
CA ALA A 89 -0.81 11.84 5.47
C ALA A 89 -1.54 10.58 4.98
N VAL A 90 -1.54 9.51 5.78
CA VAL A 90 -2.30 8.29 5.46
C VAL A 90 -3.80 8.54 5.47
N ILE A 91 -4.33 9.32 6.41
CA ILE A 91 -5.75 9.69 6.43
C ILE A 91 -6.14 10.39 5.12
N ILE A 92 -5.34 11.36 4.67
CA ILE A 92 -5.57 12.05 3.39
C ILE A 92 -5.53 11.05 2.22
N ALA A 93 -4.52 10.19 2.16
CA ALA A 93 -4.39 9.18 1.11
C ALA A 93 -5.57 8.19 1.10
N THR A 94 -6.07 7.80 2.27
CA THR A 94 -7.25 6.94 2.43
C THR A 94 -8.52 7.64 1.95
N VAL A 95 -8.71 8.93 2.26
CA VAL A 95 -9.85 9.71 1.75
C VAL A 95 -9.80 9.77 0.22
N VAL A 96 -8.63 10.07 -0.36
CA VAL A 96 -8.44 10.08 -1.81
C VAL A 96 -8.73 8.71 -2.42
N PHE A 97 -8.23 7.63 -1.81
CA PHE A 97 -8.54 6.26 -2.23
C PHE A 97 -10.05 6.04 -2.29
N ILE A 98 -10.77 6.38 -1.23
CA ILE A 98 -12.21 6.16 -1.11
C ILE A 98 -12.95 6.98 -2.17
N VAL A 99 -12.65 8.26 -2.32
CA VAL A 99 -13.32 9.13 -3.32
C VAL A 99 -13.11 8.61 -4.74
N VAL A 100 -11.87 8.26 -5.11
CA VAL A 100 -11.56 7.72 -6.44
C VAL A 100 -12.21 6.34 -6.63
N PHE A 101 -12.20 5.49 -5.60
CA PHE A 101 -12.81 4.18 -5.68
C PHE A 101 -14.34 4.25 -5.82
N LEU A 102 -15.01 5.11 -5.06
CA LEU A 102 -16.48 5.26 -5.11
C LEU A 102 -16.94 5.83 -6.46
N THR A 103 -16.16 6.74 -7.04
CA THR A 103 -16.49 7.35 -8.35
C THR A 103 -16.21 6.43 -9.52
N THR A 104 -15.12 5.66 -9.48
CA THR A 104 -14.66 4.86 -10.64
C THR A 104 -15.06 3.39 -10.54
N ARG A 105 -15.32 2.90 -9.33
CA ARG A 105 -15.45 1.48 -8.96
C ARG A 105 -14.21 0.65 -9.29
N ILE A 106 -13.04 1.27 -9.48
CA ILE A 106 -11.79 0.61 -9.83
C ILE A 106 -10.78 0.71 -8.68
N VAL A 107 -10.46 -0.42 -8.04
CA VAL A 107 -9.56 -0.48 -6.88
C VAL A 107 -8.13 -0.03 -7.20
N SER A 108 -7.63 -0.36 -8.39
CA SER A 108 -6.26 0.02 -8.80
C SER A 108 -6.12 1.52 -9.03
N MET A 109 -7.15 2.18 -9.55
CA MET A 109 -7.15 3.64 -9.73
C MET A 109 -7.08 4.35 -8.38
N GLY A 110 -7.90 3.93 -7.41
CA GLY A 110 -7.84 4.45 -6.04
C GLY A 110 -6.47 4.22 -5.40
N SER A 111 -5.90 3.02 -5.53
CA SER A 111 -4.58 2.68 -4.98
C SER A 111 -3.46 3.55 -5.56
N ILE A 112 -3.47 3.79 -6.86
CA ILE A 112 -2.47 4.63 -7.54
C ILE A 112 -2.61 6.09 -7.11
N ALA A 113 -3.84 6.61 -7.02
CA ALA A 113 -4.10 7.97 -6.56
C ALA A 113 -3.63 8.18 -5.12
N ALA A 114 -3.95 7.24 -4.23
CA ALA A 114 -3.50 7.27 -2.84
C ALA A 114 -1.96 7.24 -2.72
N ALA A 115 -1.30 6.37 -3.50
CA ALA A 115 0.16 6.30 -3.55
C ALA A 115 0.80 7.59 -4.09
N ALA A 116 0.14 8.29 -5.03
CA ALA A 116 0.63 9.56 -5.55
C ALA A 116 0.45 10.72 -4.56
N VAL A 117 -0.64 10.72 -3.79
CA VAL A 117 -0.94 11.78 -2.81
C VAL A 117 -0.16 11.61 -1.50
N LEU A 118 0.17 10.38 -1.10
CA LEU A 118 0.83 10.13 0.18
C LEU A 118 2.15 10.91 0.35
N PRO A 119 3.10 10.94 -0.61
CA PRO A 119 4.31 11.76 -0.53
C PRO A 119 4.01 13.26 -0.40
N LEU A 120 2.98 13.76 -1.09
CA LEU A 120 2.58 15.17 -1.03
C LEU A 120 2.00 15.52 0.35
N GLY A 121 1.20 14.61 0.93
CA GLY A 121 0.67 14.76 2.28
C GLY A 121 1.78 14.77 3.33
N VAL A 122 2.76 13.87 3.22
CA VAL A 122 3.95 13.85 4.09
C VAL A 122 4.71 15.17 3.97
N LEU A 123 5.01 15.61 2.75
CA LEU A 123 5.71 16.88 2.50
C LEU A 123 4.95 18.06 3.12
N PHE A 124 3.63 18.13 2.95
CA PHE A 124 2.81 19.20 3.48
C PHE A 124 2.89 19.32 5.01
N PHE A 125 2.81 18.19 5.73
CA PHE A 125 2.90 18.19 7.20
C PHE A 125 4.34 18.43 7.70
N GLU A 126 5.34 17.87 7.01
CA GLU A 126 6.75 18.11 7.34
C GLU A 126 7.11 19.60 7.19
N LEU A 127 6.62 20.28 6.15
CA LEU A 127 6.84 21.72 5.96
C LEU A 127 6.21 22.61 7.04
N GLN A 128 5.26 22.08 7.82
CA GLN A 128 4.67 22.78 8.97
C GLN A 128 5.38 22.45 10.29
N SER A 129 6.22 21.41 10.30
CA SER A 129 7.03 21.04 11.45
C SER A 129 8.29 21.92 11.51
N GLU A 130 8.75 22.25 12.73
CA GLU A 130 10.04 22.93 12.90
C GLU A 130 11.23 22.03 12.54
N GLN A 131 11.02 20.72 12.47
CA GLN A 131 12.03 19.73 12.09
C GLN A 131 11.54 18.96 10.86
N VAL A 132 12.01 19.37 9.68
CA VAL A 132 11.77 18.65 8.42
C VAL A 132 12.72 17.46 8.35
N SER A 133 12.19 16.25 8.34
CA SER A 133 12.99 15.05 8.09
C SER A 133 13.10 14.76 6.59
N SER A 134 14.17 15.24 5.94
CA SER A 134 14.44 14.94 4.52
C SER A 134 14.43 13.43 4.22
N THR A 135 14.79 12.61 5.21
CA THR A 135 14.83 11.15 5.10
C THR A 135 13.44 10.54 4.91
N ILE A 136 12.42 11.01 5.64
CA ILE A 136 11.06 10.47 5.53
C ILE A 136 10.46 10.77 4.15
N ILE A 137 10.77 11.95 3.59
CA ILE A 137 10.32 12.42 2.28
C ILE A 137 10.93 11.55 1.16
N VAL A 138 12.24 11.32 1.20
CA VAL A 138 12.92 10.43 0.24
C VAL A 138 12.32 9.03 0.32
N PHE A 139 12.10 8.53 1.53
CA PHE A 139 11.58 7.20 1.73
C PHE A 139 10.15 7.01 1.21
N VAL A 140 9.21 7.90 1.58
CA VAL A 140 7.83 7.81 1.10
C VAL A 140 7.76 7.90 -0.42
N THR A 141 8.64 8.71 -1.03
CA THR A 141 8.76 8.82 -2.48
C THR A 141 9.18 7.49 -3.11
N ILE A 142 10.22 6.84 -2.58
CA ILE A 142 10.70 5.54 -3.06
C ILE A 142 9.63 4.46 -2.87
N ALA A 143 9.03 4.37 -1.68
CA ALA A 143 8.04 3.35 -1.35
C ALA A 143 6.77 3.49 -2.19
N CYS A 144 6.28 4.72 -2.41
CA CYS A 144 5.13 4.97 -3.27
C CYS A 144 5.46 4.78 -4.74
N GLY A 145 6.66 5.18 -5.19
CA GLY A 145 7.17 4.89 -6.53
C GLY A 145 7.21 3.39 -6.80
N TRP A 146 7.65 2.59 -5.83
CA TRP A 146 7.62 1.13 -5.91
C TRP A 146 6.21 0.56 -6.04
N VAL A 147 5.25 1.05 -5.25
CA VAL A 147 3.84 0.65 -5.34
C VAL A 147 3.26 0.98 -6.72
N ILE A 148 3.55 2.17 -7.25
CA ILE A 148 3.11 2.59 -8.59
C ILE A 148 3.74 1.70 -9.67
N PHE A 149 5.04 1.40 -9.57
CA PHE A 149 5.71 0.47 -10.47
C PHE A 149 5.09 -0.93 -10.48
N LYS A 150 4.69 -1.45 -9.30
CA LYS A 150 3.94 -2.71 -9.20
C LYS A 150 2.55 -2.65 -9.82
N HIS A 151 2.00 -1.46 -10.06
CA HIS A 151 0.73 -1.24 -10.76
C HIS A 151 0.86 -1.09 -12.28
N ARG A 152 2.06 -1.18 -12.88
CA ARG A 152 2.26 -1.02 -14.33
C ARG A 152 1.28 -1.81 -15.21
N GLY A 153 0.94 -3.05 -14.85
CA GLY A 153 -0.04 -3.86 -15.58
C GLY A 153 -1.49 -3.36 -15.42
N ASN A 154 -1.83 -2.79 -14.27
CA ASN A 154 -3.13 -2.14 -14.07
C ASN A 154 -3.20 -0.81 -14.82
N ILE A 155 -2.10 -0.06 -14.89
CA ILE A 155 -2.02 1.18 -15.66
C ILE A 155 -2.23 0.89 -17.16
N ALA A 156 -1.65 -0.19 -17.69
CA ALA A 156 -1.91 -0.63 -19.07
C ALA A 156 -3.40 -0.90 -19.31
N ARG A 157 -4.04 -1.73 -18.47
CA ARG A 157 -5.48 -2.02 -18.58
C ARG A 157 -6.38 -0.81 -18.35
N LEU A 158 -5.96 0.15 -17.51
CA LEU A 158 -6.67 1.41 -17.33
C LEU A 158 -6.67 2.25 -18.61
N ARG A 159 -5.53 2.31 -19.32
CA ARG A 159 -5.42 3.00 -20.61
C ARG A 159 -6.24 2.32 -21.71
N GLU A 160 -6.33 1.00 -21.65
CA GLU A 160 -7.14 0.20 -22.59
C GLU A 160 -8.63 0.15 -22.22
N GLY A 161 -9.02 0.66 -21.05
CA GLY A 161 -10.40 0.56 -20.55
C GLY A 161 -10.83 -0.86 -20.14
N THR A 162 -9.88 -1.79 -19.98
CA THR A 162 -10.11 -3.22 -19.68
C THR A 162 -9.94 -3.57 -18.20
N GLU A 163 -9.58 -2.59 -17.36
CA GLU A 163 -9.40 -2.81 -15.93
C GLU A 163 -10.74 -3.13 -15.24
N ALA A 164 -10.75 -4.19 -14.43
CA ALA A 164 -11.96 -4.69 -13.77
C ALA A 164 -12.56 -3.65 -12.81
N LYS A 165 -13.86 -3.39 -12.97
CA LYS A 165 -14.67 -2.63 -12.02
C LYS A 165 -15.33 -3.57 -11.02
N VAL A 166 -15.43 -3.13 -9.78
CA VAL A 166 -16.15 -3.86 -8.74
C VAL A 166 -17.65 -3.77 -9.03
N GLY A 167 -18.30 -4.93 -9.18
CA GLY A 167 -19.74 -5.05 -9.41
C GLY A 167 -20.15 -5.41 -10.85
N ASP A 168 -19.22 -5.50 -11.80
CA ASP A 168 -19.55 -5.80 -13.21
C ASP A 168 -19.76 -7.31 -13.49
N ASP A 169 -19.50 -8.19 -12.52
CA ASP A 169 -19.62 -9.66 -12.69
C ASP A 169 -21.09 -10.17 -12.71
N ALA A 170 -22.09 -9.33 -12.43
CA ALA A 170 -23.51 -9.73 -12.44
C ALA A 170 -24.12 -9.92 -13.85
N SER A 171 -23.40 -9.56 -14.92
CA SER A 171 -23.95 -9.53 -16.28
C SER A 171 -23.46 -10.66 -17.19
N LYS A 172 -22.61 -11.58 -16.71
CA LYS A 172 -21.97 -12.62 -17.55
C LYS A 172 -22.45 -14.06 -17.32
N GLU A 173 -23.37 -14.29 -16.37
CA GLU A 173 -23.74 -15.65 -15.95
C GLU A 173 -25.13 -16.14 -16.42
N VAL A 174 -25.76 -15.49 -17.40
CA VAL A 174 -27.04 -15.98 -17.96
C VAL A 174 -27.03 -15.92 -19.48
N LEU A 175 -26.16 -16.70 -20.11
CA LEU A 175 -26.55 -17.28 -21.41
C LEU A 175 -26.96 -18.71 -21.13
N PRO A 176 -28.25 -19.07 -21.30
CA PRO A 176 -28.66 -20.46 -21.20
C PRO A 176 -27.86 -21.29 -22.21
N PRO A 177 -27.61 -22.58 -21.92
CA PRO A 177 -26.95 -23.46 -22.87
C PRO A 177 -27.67 -23.41 -24.22
N PRO A 178 -26.93 -23.47 -25.35
CA PRO A 178 -27.56 -23.49 -26.65
C PRO A 178 -28.59 -24.63 -26.70
N PRO A 179 -29.75 -24.44 -27.36
CA PRO A 179 -30.75 -25.48 -27.47
C PRO A 179 -30.11 -26.75 -28.06
N PRO A 180 -30.53 -27.95 -27.62
CA PRO A 180 -30.03 -29.19 -28.19
C PRO A 180 -30.17 -29.13 -29.70
N GLN A 181 -29.07 -29.36 -30.42
CA GLN A 181 -29.07 -29.46 -31.86
C GLN A 181 -30.00 -30.62 -32.24
N GLN A 182 -31.14 -30.29 -32.85
CA GLN A 182 -31.92 -31.25 -33.62
C GLN A 182 -31.24 -31.34 -34.97
N ASP A 183 -30.56 -32.47 -35.21
CA ASP A 183 -30.45 -33.24 -36.46
C ASP A 183 -29.14 -34.05 -36.53
#